data_AF-A0A3B9FFP6-F1
#
_entry.id   AF-A0A3B9FFP6-F1
#
_cell.length_a   1.000
_cell.length_b   1.000
_cell.length_c   1.000
_cell.angle_alpha   90.00
_cell.angle_beta   90.00
_cell.angle_gamma   90.00
#
_symmetry.space_group_name_H-M   'P 1'
#
loop_
_entity.id
_entity.type
_entity.pdbx_description
1 polymer ?
#
loop_
_entity_poly.entity_id
_entity_poly.type
_entity_poly.pdbx_seq_one_letter_code
_entity_poly.pdbx_strand_id
1 'polypeptide(L)'
;TDGWVRLARAYDVLGKSEAALEALAKAAKSAPDDLDIQLSLLELILATGNTSADITRASAALAAAKAIAPNNPQTLFFEGYLARLSGDNDAARTAWQALLKMMEPGSGAAKALAAEIKKLD
;
A
#
# COMPACT_ATOMS: atom_id res chain seq x y z
N THR A 1 -10.28 -0.74 18.08
CA THR A 1 -9.73 -1.88 17.31
C THR A 1 -9.02 -1.34 16.10
N ASP A 2 -7.69 -1.28 16.18
CA ASP A 2 -6.83 -0.63 15.20
C ASP A 2 -6.99 -1.26 13.81
N GLY A 3 -7.42 -0.48 12.82
CA GLY A 3 -7.55 -0.92 11.42
C GLY A 3 -6.27 -1.56 10.88
N TRP A 4 -5.11 -1.14 11.40
CA TRP A 4 -3.79 -1.68 11.09
C TRP A 4 -3.56 -3.11 11.58
N VAL A 5 -4.18 -3.53 12.67
CA VAL A 5 -4.12 -4.91 13.16
C VAL A 5 -5.00 -5.82 12.28
N ARG A 6 -6.12 -5.29 11.76
CA ARG A 6 -6.92 -6.02 10.77
C ARG A 6 -6.17 -6.17 9.45
N LEU A 7 -5.45 -5.12 9.03
CA LEU A 7 -4.64 -5.12 7.82
C LEU A 7 -3.46 -6.11 7.94
N ALA A 8 -2.71 -6.05 9.04
CA ALA A 8 -1.61 -6.99 9.32
C ALA A 8 -2.09 -8.45 9.43
N ARG A 9 -3.29 -8.70 9.96
CA ARG A 9 -3.89 -10.05 10.00
C ARG A 9 -4.44 -10.51 8.65
N ALA A 10 -4.93 -9.61 7.82
CA ALA A 10 -5.36 -9.94 6.45
C ALA A 10 -4.17 -10.44 5.61
N TYR A 11 -2.98 -9.88 5.85
CA TYR A 11 -1.73 -10.30 5.20
C TYR A 11 -1.24 -11.71 5.60
N ASP A 12 -1.68 -12.23 6.75
CA ASP A 12 -1.26 -13.56 7.24
C ASP A 12 -2.16 -14.71 6.70
N VAL A 13 -3.34 -14.37 6.16
CA VAL A 13 -4.39 -15.36 5.80
C VAL A 13 -4.39 -15.74 4.30
N LEU A 14 -3.76 -14.97 3.41
CA LEU A 14 -3.89 -15.15 1.95
C LEU A 14 -2.81 -16.05 1.33
N GLY A 15 -2.56 -17.18 1.99
CA GLY A 15 -1.72 -18.26 1.48
C GLY A 15 -2.22 -18.81 0.12
N LYS A 16 -1.66 -18.23 -0.96
CA LYS A 16 -1.62 -18.70 -2.35
C LYS A 16 -2.91 -18.57 -3.17
N SER A 17 -2.92 -17.62 -4.12
CA SER A 17 -3.33 -17.95 -5.50
C SER A 17 -2.85 -16.89 -6.50
N GLU A 18 -1.90 -17.26 -7.36
CA GLU A 18 -1.51 -16.48 -8.55
C GLU A 18 -2.72 -16.17 -9.44
N ALA A 19 -3.72 -17.07 -9.49
CA ALA A 19 -4.95 -16.84 -10.24
C ALA A 19 -5.81 -15.71 -9.66
N ALA A 20 -5.81 -15.52 -8.33
CA ALA A 20 -6.49 -14.39 -7.70
C ALA A 20 -5.81 -13.07 -8.07
N LEU A 21 -4.47 -13.06 -8.08
CA LEU A 21 -3.71 -11.89 -8.50
C LEU A 21 -3.99 -11.53 -9.95
N GLU A 22 -3.98 -12.50 -10.86
CA GLU A 22 -4.33 -12.28 -12.27
C GLU A 22 -5.77 -11.80 -12.46
N ALA A 23 -6.74 -12.38 -11.75
CA ALA A 23 -8.14 -11.97 -11.82
C ALA A 23 -8.32 -10.52 -11.34
N LEU A 24 -7.72 -10.18 -10.19
CA LEU A 24 -7.82 -8.85 -9.61
C LEU A 24 -7.06 -7.80 -10.43
N ALA A 25 -5.92 -8.18 -11.01
CA ALA A 25 -5.18 -7.32 -11.95
C ALA A 25 -6.01 -6.98 -13.19
N LYS A 26 -6.76 -7.96 -13.74
CA LYS A 26 -7.68 -7.71 -14.86
C LYS A 26 -8.85 -6.82 -14.45
N ALA A 27 -9.41 -7.03 -13.26
CA ALA A 27 -10.47 -6.18 -12.72
C ALA A 27 -10.00 -4.73 -12.57
N ALA A 28 -8.85 -4.51 -11.92
CA ALA A 28 -8.26 -3.17 -11.73
C ALA A 28 -7.95 -2.47 -13.06
N LYS A 29 -7.47 -3.22 -14.06
CA LYS A 29 -7.26 -2.67 -15.41
C LYS A 29 -8.57 -2.24 -16.08
N SER A 30 -9.67 -2.92 -15.79
CA SER A 30 -10.97 -2.66 -16.41
C SER A 30 -11.75 -1.55 -15.69
N ALA A 31 -11.42 -1.28 -14.42
CA ALA A 31 -12.05 -0.25 -13.58
C ALA A 31 -10.97 0.66 -12.95
N PRO A 32 -10.26 1.48 -13.75
CA PRO A 32 -9.18 2.34 -13.26
C PRO A 32 -9.67 3.46 -12.32
N ASP A 33 -10.95 3.78 -12.35
CA ASP A 33 -11.63 4.79 -11.54
C ASP A 33 -12.30 4.21 -10.27
N ASP A 34 -12.19 2.90 -10.06
CA ASP A 34 -12.67 2.23 -8.84
C ASP A 34 -11.55 2.12 -7.80
N LEU A 35 -11.59 3.02 -6.81
CA LEU A 35 -10.58 3.09 -5.76
C LEU A 35 -10.46 1.77 -4.98
N ASP A 36 -11.58 1.12 -4.66
CA ASP A 36 -11.58 -0.10 -3.83
C ASP A 36 -10.92 -1.26 -4.57
N ILE A 37 -11.14 -1.38 -5.88
CA ILE A 37 -10.47 -2.38 -6.72
C ILE A 37 -8.96 -2.10 -6.82
N GLN A 38 -8.55 -0.84 -6.99
CA GLN A 38 -7.13 -0.48 -7.03
C GLN A 38 -6.43 -0.81 -5.70
N LEU A 39 -7.05 -0.43 -4.57
CA LEU A 39 -6.52 -0.72 -3.24
C LEU A 39 -6.48 -2.23 -2.95
N SER A 40 -7.50 -2.98 -3.35
CA SER A 40 -7.53 -4.44 -3.19
C SER A 40 -6.38 -5.12 -3.95
N LEU A 41 -6.05 -4.64 -5.16
CA LEU A 41 -4.91 -5.16 -5.92
C LEU A 41 -3.58 -4.87 -5.21
N LEU A 42 -3.41 -3.65 -4.68
CA LEU A 42 -2.21 -3.27 -3.91
C LEU A 42 -2.03 -4.15 -2.67
N GLU A 43 -3.12 -4.40 -1.93
CA GLU A 43 -3.12 -5.27 -0.76
C GLU A 43 -2.74 -6.72 -1.12
N LEU A 44 -3.29 -7.25 -2.22
CA LEU A 44 -2.98 -8.60 -2.68
C LEU A 44 -1.52 -8.74 -3.16
N ILE A 45 -1.01 -7.73 -3.87
CA ILE A 45 0.41 -7.70 -4.28
C ILE A 45 1.32 -7.61 -3.07
N LEU A 46 0.98 -6.78 -2.07
CA LEU A 46 1.77 -6.70 -0.85
C LEU A 46 1.80 -8.03 -0.08
N ALA A 47 0.69 -8.78 -0.09
CA ALA A 47 0.60 -10.06 0.60
C ALA A 47 1.29 -11.22 -0.14
N THR A 48 1.27 -11.21 -1.48
CA THR A 48 1.63 -12.40 -2.28
C THR A 48 2.64 -12.15 -3.40
N GLY A 49 2.81 -10.90 -3.81
CA GLY A 49 3.65 -10.50 -4.94
C GLY A 49 5.12 -10.40 -4.54
N ASN A 50 5.98 -10.96 -5.37
CA ASN A 50 7.43 -10.96 -5.14
C ASN A 50 8.22 -10.79 -6.45
N THR A 51 7.54 -10.53 -7.56
CA THR A 51 8.15 -10.36 -8.87
C THR A 51 8.21 -8.90 -9.29
N SER A 52 9.09 -8.59 -10.24
CA SER A 52 9.13 -7.26 -10.88
C SER A 52 7.83 -6.91 -11.62
N ALA A 53 7.12 -7.92 -12.13
CA ALA A 53 5.82 -7.73 -12.75
C ALA A 53 4.77 -7.28 -11.72
N ASP A 54 4.82 -7.81 -10.51
CA ASP A 54 3.91 -7.41 -9.42
C ASP A 54 4.19 -5.98 -8.97
N ILE A 55 5.46 -5.60 -8.84
CA ILE A 55 5.85 -4.21 -8.56
C ILE A 55 5.32 -3.27 -9.66
N THR A 56 5.40 -3.67 -10.93
CA THR A 56 4.87 -2.88 -12.05
C THR A 56 3.34 -2.71 -11.95
N ARG A 57 2.62 -3.80 -11.63
CA ARG A 57 1.17 -3.77 -11.41
C ARG A 57 0.80 -2.88 -10.22
N ALA A 58 1.53 -2.98 -9.12
CA ALA A 58 1.31 -2.16 -7.93
C ALA A 58 1.53 -0.67 -8.23
N SER A 59 2.60 -0.32 -8.94
CA SER A 59 2.84 1.08 -9.34
C SER A 59 1.70 1.63 -10.20
N ALA A 60 1.17 0.85 -11.14
CA ALA A 60 0.03 1.25 -11.96
C ALA A 60 -1.25 1.42 -11.12
N ALA A 61 -1.54 0.47 -10.22
CA ALA A 61 -2.70 0.53 -9.35
C ALA A 61 -2.63 1.71 -8.36
N LEU A 62 -1.45 1.97 -7.80
CA LEU A 62 -1.22 3.13 -6.94
C LEU A 62 -1.43 4.44 -7.70
N ALA A 63 -0.92 4.56 -8.93
CA ALA A 63 -1.12 5.75 -9.74
C ALA A 63 -2.62 6.01 -9.99
N ALA A 64 -3.39 4.97 -10.32
CA ALA A 64 -4.83 5.06 -10.50
C ALA A 64 -5.54 5.45 -9.18
N ALA A 65 -5.21 4.80 -8.06
CA ALA A 65 -5.78 5.12 -6.75
C ALA A 65 -5.49 6.56 -6.32
N LYS A 66 -4.27 7.06 -6.58
CA LYS A 66 -3.88 8.44 -6.26
C LYS A 66 -4.56 9.48 -7.14
N ALA A 67 -4.97 9.13 -8.36
CA ALA A 67 -5.77 10.03 -9.19
C ALA A 67 -7.15 10.29 -8.59
N ILE A 68 -7.69 9.33 -7.83
CA ILE A 68 -9.00 9.42 -7.16
C ILE A 68 -8.86 10.01 -5.75
N ALA A 69 -7.90 9.49 -4.98
CA ALA A 69 -7.75 9.80 -3.56
C ALA A 69 -6.28 9.99 -3.16
N PRO A 70 -5.65 11.12 -3.54
CA PRO A 70 -4.22 11.36 -3.33
C PRO A 70 -3.81 11.49 -1.85
N ASN A 71 -4.75 11.83 -0.97
CA ASN A 71 -4.53 12.01 0.47
C ASN A 71 -5.29 10.99 1.32
N ASN A 72 -5.55 9.79 0.77
CA ASN A 72 -6.15 8.69 1.52
C ASN A 72 -5.06 7.95 2.34
N PRO A 73 -5.35 7.50 3.58
CA PRO A 73 -4.36 6.80 4.39
C PRO A 73 -3.72 5.56 3.72
N GLN A 74 -4.49 4.76 2.98
CA GLN A 74 -3.97 3.59 2.28
C GLN A 74 -3.12 3.99 1.06
N THR A 75 -3.51 5.02 0.29
CA THR A 75 -2.70 5.48 -0.85
C THR A 75 -1.35 6.03 -0.40
N LEU A 76 -1.32 6.82 0.68
CA LEU A 76 -0.08 7.31 1.28
C LEU A 76 0.79 6.18 1.85
N PHE A 77 0.18 5.14 2.41
CA PHE A 77 0.90 3.96 2.88
C PHE A 77 1.61 3.24 1.74
N PHE A 78 0.87 2.90 0.68
CA PHE A 78 1.40 2.18 -0.48
C PHE A 78 2.40 3.01 -1.27
N GLU A 79 2.21 4.33 -1.36
CA GLU A 79 3.19 5.23 -1.95
C GLU A 79 4.52 5.15 -1.23
N GLY A 80 4.52 5.28 0.10
CA GLY A 80 5.77 5.21 0.82
C GLY A 80 6.41 3.82 0.80
N TYR A 81 5.58 2.77 0.77
CA TYR A 81 6.05 1.39 0.64
C TYR A 81 6.75 1.14 -0.70
N LEU A 82 6.11 1.49 -1.82
CA LEU A 82 6.70 1.30 -3.15
C LEU A 82 7.93 2.19 -3.38
N ALA A 83 7.89 3.44 -2.90
CA ALA A 83 9.05 4.33 -2.95
C ALA A 83 10.25 3.76 -2.21
N ARG A 84 10.05 3.21 -1.00
CA ARG A 84 11.11 2.54 -0.25
C ARG A 84 11.64 1.31 -1.00
N LEU A 85 10.76 0.49 -1.61
CA LEU A 85 11.20 -0.66 -2.41
C LEU A 85 12.05 -0.26 -3.61
N SER A 86 11.79 0.88 -4.23
CA SER A 86 12.60 1.41 -5.33
C SER A 86 13.85 2.18 -4.88
N GLY A 87 14.09 2.30 -3.56
CA GLY A 87 15.20 3.07 -3.00
C GLY A 87 14.98 4.59 -2.96
N ASP A 88 13.76 5.06 -3.24
CA ASP A 88 13.37 6.46 -3.14
C ASP A 88 12.95 6.79 -1.69
N ASN A 89 13.96 6.92 -0.83
CA ASN A 89 13.76 7.19 0.60
C ASN A 89 13.09 8.55 0.86
N ASP A 90 13.29 9.53 -0.01
CA ASP A 90 12.69 10.87 0.15
C ASP A 90 11.19 10.87 -0.16
N ALA A 91 10.77 10.21 -1.24
CA ALA A 91 9.35 10.02 -1.52
C ALA A 91 8.69 9.15 -0.42
N ALA A 92 9.38 8.10 0.04
CA ALA A 92 8.89 7.27 1.13
C ALA A 92 8.66 8.06 2.42
N ARG A 93 9.65 8.87 2.82
CA ARG A 93 9.57 9.75 3.99
C ARG A 93 8.41 10.72 3.86
N THR A 94 8.25 11.35 2.70
CA THR A 94 7.20 12.35 2.46
C THR A 94 5.79 11.75 2.61
N ALA A 95 5.52 10.63 1.94
CA ALA A 95 4.22 9.97 1.98
C ALA A 95 3.86 9.48 3.39
N TRP A 96 4.81 8.82 4.07
CA TRP A 96 4.57 8.32 5.42
C TRP A 96 4.49 9.41 6.49
N GLN A 97 5.17 10.56 6.31
CA GLN A 97 4.95 11.72 7.19
C GLN A 97 3.55 12.32 7.01
N ALA A 98 3.03 12.37 5.78
CA ALA A 98 1.65 12.79 5.55
C ALA A 98 0.65 11.84 6.21
N LEU A 99 0.86 10.53 6.05
CA LEU A 99 0.05 9.51 6.72
C LEU A 99 0.09 9.64 8.24
N LEU A 100 1.28 9.80 8.83
CA LEU A 100 1.47 9.90 10.28
C LEU A 100 0.65 11.06 10.89
N LYS A 101 0.51 12.19 10.18
CA LYS A 101 -0.30 13.34 10.63
C LYS A 101 -1.79 13.04 10.72
N MET A 102 -2.27 12.00 10.01
CA MET A 102 -3.68 11.59 10.00
C MET A 102 -4.00 10.54 11.07
N MET A 103 -2.97 9.99 11.72
CA MET A 103 -3.12 8.90 12.69
C MET A 103 -3.31 9.44 14.10
N GLU A 104 -3.95 8.65 14.96
CA GLU A 104 -4.08 9.00 16.37
C GLU A 104 -2.70 9.08 17.04
N PRO A 105 -2.33 10.26 17.61
CA PRO A 105 -1.03 10.46 18.22
C PRO A 105 -0.74 9.44 19.32
N GLY A 106 0.44 8.82 19.28
CA GLY A 106 0.87 7.87 20.30
C GLY A 106 0.29 6.45 20.17
N SER A 107 -0.61 6.20 19.21
CA SER A 107 -1.08 4.85 18.87
C SER A 107 0.07 3.91 18.47
N GLY A 108 -0.12 2.60 18.61
CA GLY A 108 0.90 1.61 18.26
C GLY A 108 1.31 1.70 16.78
N ALA A 109 0.33 1.89 15.90
CA ALA A 109 0.56 2.06 14.47
C ALA A 109 1.35 3.35 14.16
N ALA A 110 1.02 4.48 14.81
CA ALA A 110 1.75 5.73 14.59
C ALA A 110 3.21 5.61 15.05
N LYS A 111 3.46 4.92 16.17
CA LYS A 111 4.83 4.64 16.65
C LYS A 111 5.60 3.73 15.69
N ALA A 112 4.95 2.69 15.15
CA ALA A 112 5.56 1.79 14.18
C ALA A 112 5.92 2.53 12.88
N LEU A 113 5.00 3.34 12.33
CA LEU A 113 5.26 4.13 11.13
C LEU A 113 6.38 5.15 11.35
N ALA A 114 6.39 5.84 12.50
CA ALA A 114 7.48 6.76 12.85
C ALA A 114 8.83 6.05 12.96
N ALA A 115 8.86 4.80 13.43
CA ALA A 115 10.08 4.00 13.46
C ALA A 115 10.54 3.59 12.05
N GLU A 116 9.63 3.26 11.13
CA GLU A 116 9.98 2.99 9.73
C GLU A 116 10.54 4.24 9.03
N ILE A 117 9.95 5.42 9.25
CA ILE A 117 10.46 6.68 8.71
C ILE A 117 11.90 6.95 9.15
N LYS A 118 12.25 6.66 10.41
CA LYS A 118 13.62 6.83 10.93
C LYS A 118 14.65 5.89 10.29
N LYS A 119 14.23 4.80 9.66
CA LYS A 119 15.13 3.87 8.96
C LYS A 119 15.49 4.34 7.54
N LEU A 120 14.88 5.43 7.07
CA LEU A 120 15.10 6.01 5.74
C LEU A 120 16.26 7.03 5.74
N ASP A 121 16.86 7.28 6.90
CA ASP A 121 18.01 8.17 7.10
C ASP A 121 19.34 7.50 6.71
#